data_AF-D4JB57-F1
#
_entry.id   AF-D4JB57-F1
#
_cell.length_a   1.000
_cell.length_b   1.000
_cell.length_c   1.000
_cell.angle_alpha   90.00
_cell.angle_beta   90.00
_cell.angle_gamma   90.00
#
_symmetry.space_group_name_H-M   'P 1'
#
loop_
_entity.id
_entity.type
_entity.pdbx_description
1 polymer ?
#
loop_
_entity_poly.entity_id
_entity_poly.type
_entity_poly.pdbx_seq_one_letter_code
_entity_poly.pdbx_strand_id
1 'polypeptide(L)'
;MLHYSVDNELMSDLYRDYRQMKGAEYAQLHELGEHYLSLIEGYDLEESTIKTLQGLVQFETEEELESVENGIVHGYLTAKAALRKEQAEYKEFVRMFDGEEQQALNGLSEYVVGQKKIPYKIKNRILHVDVLSTPAMSLELDFADVLIEDGRHPREILITHLSGECFERTETVKGENGAEEKVNVPYYRLSFVNGLSEGPYQAKESSFVFRSLKGSLHLYNYDSAMEPLDVDADKLPWRILMHPLKAMLEKAQILGVESLDKDELRALPLLCVFYELIQFYLAPTTEAGIGKSLIRFDEDAAENFAFSQNDLEAACEYLTPYGLEELTGWLHKAIDERAAFCRYWIQFASMKKAETLYGVLTDILDTCSQYYEKRVLPLSCRKHHGAVRRALNEYFCRHKWRGEFPYYRRVEPSSFLEVSNVYKRMYTYINEKQKAFYVDFIEGVTENSYSITAVAGYVLLKDGESARDYRALNGYFLDGGRRNSHIVGQITINDMMNADQVIELLNTMMQDIMREFAQKRQ
;
A
#
# COMPACT_ATOMS: atom_id res chain seq x y z
N MET A 1 -20.52 16.62 -30.66
CA MET A 1 -20.68 17.62 -29.59
C MET A 1 -20.64 16.86 -28.26
N LEU A 2 -19.44 16.71 -27.69
CA LEU A 2 -19.18 16.34 -26.30
C LEU A 2 -17.83 17.01 -25.97
N HIS A 3 -17.95 18.26 -25.54
CA HIS A 3 -16.92 19.03 -24.85
C HIS A 3 -16.99 18.70 -23.36
N TYR A 4 -15.84 18.79 -22.66
CA TYR A 4 -15.62 18.59 -21.21
C TYR A 4 -15.65 17.10 -20.79
N SER A 5 -14.57 16.47 -20.31
CA SER A 5 -13.93 16.77 -19.02
C SER A 5 -12.48 16.25 -18.86
N VAL A 6 -11.61 16.34 -19.87
CA VAL A 6 -10.18 15.93 -19.73
C VAL A 6 -9.24 17.14 -19.49
N ASP A 7 -9.79 18.34 -19.35
CA ASP A 7 -8.99 19.58 -19.22
C ASP A 7 -8.64 19.99 -17.77
N ASN A 8 -9.23 19.41 -16.71
CA ASN A 8 -9.00 19.93 -15.35
C ASN A 8 -7.68 19.47 -14.70
N GLU A 9 -7.25 18.22 -14.85
CA GLU A 9 -5.93 17.79 -14.37
C GLU A 9 -4.81 18.38 -15.21
N LEU A 10 -5.00 18.44 -16.54
CA LEU A 10 -4.04 19.01 -17.47
C LEU A 10 -3.84 20.52 -17.23
N MET A 11 -4.92 21.27 -17.01
CA MET A 11 -4.83 22.69 -16.68
C MET A 11 -4.36 22.91 -15.24
N SER A 12 -4.65 22.00 -14.30
CA SER A 12 -4.18 22.08 -12.91
C SER A 12 -2.67 21.87 -12.81
N ASP A 13 -2.12 20.86 -13.49
CA ASP A 13 -0.67 20.64 -13.57
C ASP A 13 0.03 21.78 -14.31
N LEU A 14 -0.55 22.24 -15.41
CA LEU A 14 -0.03 23.38 -16.17
C LEU A 14 -0.09 24.67 -15.35
N TYR A 15 -1.14 24.92 -14.56
CA TYR A 15 -1.23 26.06 -13.64
C TYR A 15 -0.36 25.91 -12.40
N ARG A 16 -0.13 24.69 -11.90
CA ARG A 16 0.74 24.40 -10.75
C ARG A 16 2.19 24.67 -11.12
N ASP A 17 2.64 24.11 -12.25
CA ASP A 17 4.03 24.22 -12.69
C ASP A 17 4.30 25.63 -13.25
N TYR A 18 3.33 26.25 -13.93
CA TYR A 18 3.38 27.68 -14.32
C TYR A 18 3.38 28.64 -13.10
N ARG A 19 2.64 28.32 -12.01
CA ARG A 19 2.72 29.10 -10.76
C ARG A 19 4.05 28.92 -10.05
N GLN A 20 4.67 27.75 -10.14
CA GLN A 20 6.01 27.53 -9.62
C GLN A 20 7.05 28.31 -10.42
N MET A 21 6.90 28.42 -11.74
CA MET A 21 7.75 29.24 -12.61
C MET A 21 7.64 30.75 -12.31
N LYS A 22 6.43 31.24 -11.97
CA LYS A 22 6.21 32.63 -11.56
C LYS A 22 6.71 32.89 -10.13
N GLY A 23 8.02 33.04 -9.99
CA GLY A 23 8.71 33.37 -8.73
C GLY A 23 9.77 32.37 -8.27
N ALA A 24 10.08 31.35 -9.08
CA ALA A 24 11.20 30.43 -8.83
C ALA A 24 12.56 31.11 -9.02
N GLU A 25 13.55 30.67 -8.25
CA GLU A 25 14.94 31.10 -8.42
C GLU A 25 15.58 30.41 -9.63
N TYR A 26 16.54 31.09 -10.29
CA TYR A 26 17.21 30.64 -11.53
C TYR A 26 17.70 29.17 -11.51
N ALA A 27 18.16 28.68 -10.37
CA ALA A 27 18.63 27.30 -10.22
C ALA A 27 17.53 26.25 -10.41
N GLN A 28 16.29 26.56 -10.00
CA GLN A 28 15.14 25.66 -10.11
C GLN A 28 14.65 25.53 -11.55
N LEU A 29 14.71 26.63 -12.32
CA LEU A 29 14.40 26.62 -13.75
C LEU A 29 15.45 25.82 -14.53
N HIS A 30 16.72 25.92 -14.15
CA HIS A 30 17.82 25.17 -14.76
C HIS A 30 17.71 23.66 -14.47
N GLU A 31 17.43 23.25 -13.23
CA GLU A 31 17.21 21.83 -12.87
C GLU A 31 16.02 21.24 -13.62
N LEU A 32 14.94 22.01 -13.78
CA LEU A 32 13.77 21.61 -14.54
C LEU A 32 14.09 21.46 -16.05
N GLY A 33 14.90 22.37 -16.60
CA GLY A 33 15.37 22.30 -17.99
C GLY A 33 16.23 21.06 -18.26
N GLU A 34 17.19 20.76 -17.37
CA GLU A 34 18.01 19.55 -17.42
C GLU A 34 17.15 18.28 -17.30
N HIS A 35 16.16 18.27 -16.40
CA HIS A 35 15.23 17.16 -16.27
C HIS A 35 14.46 16.90 -17.58
N TYR A 36 13.93 17.93 -18.22
CA TYR A 36 13.22 17.75 -19.48
C TYR A 36 14.14 17.38 -20.65
N LEU A 37 15.34 17.96 -20.76
CA LEU A 37 16.34 17.55 -21.75
C LEU A 37 16.70 16.06 -21.62
N SER A 38 16.78 15.55 -20.39
CA SER A 38 17.02 14.12 -20.14
C SER A 38 15.83 13.23 -20.56
N LEU A 39 14.59 13.72 -20.42
CA LEU A 39 13.37 12.98 -20.80
C LEU A 39 13.20 12.87 -22.31
N ILE A 40 13.72 13.83 -23.08
CA ILE A 40 13.57 13.86 -24.54
C ILE A 40 14.77 13.30 -25.30
N GLU A 41 15.81 12.86 -24.58
CA GLU A 41 17.03 12.31 -25.15
C GLU A 41 16.72 11.00 -25.89
N GLY A 42 16.70 11.04 -27.23
CA GLY A 42 16.35 9.91 -28.09
C GLY A 42 15.09 10.08 -28.94
N TYR A 43 14.35 11.19 -28.80
CA TYR A 43 13.20 11.53 -29.62
C TYR A 43 13.57 12.38 -30.85
N ASP A 44 13.01 12.08 -32.02
CA ASP A 44 13.23 12.84 -33.26
C ASP A 44 12.41 14.15 -33.25
N LEU A 45 12.95 15.16 -32.57
CA LEU A 45 12.34 16.49 -32.43
C LEU A 45 12.89 17.47 -33.47
N GLU A 46 12.07 18.45 -33.88
CA GLU A 46 12.54 19.52 -34.76
C GLU A 46 13.71 20.31 -34.15
N GLU A 47 14.71 20.66 -34.96
CA GLU A 47 15.94 21.35 -34.53
C GLU A 47 15.67 22.69 -33.83
N SER A 48 14.57 23.36 -34.17
CA SER A 48 14.05 24.56 -33.51
C SER A 48 13.69 24.29 -32.03
N THR A 49 13.15 23.11 -31.73
CA THR A 49 12.71 22.68 -30.40
C THR A 49 13.89 22.31 -29.53
N ILE A 50 14.88 21.60 -30.09
CA ILE A 50 16.13 21.25 -29.38
C ILE A 50 16.90 22.52 -29.00
N LYS A 51 17.03 23.49 -29.91
CA LYS A 51 17.68 24.78 -29.63
C LYS A 51 16.96 25.57 -28.54
N THR A 52 15.64 25.49 -28.51
CA THR A 52 14.81 26.16 -27.50
C THR A 52 15.01 25.55 -26.11
N LEU A 53 15.09 24.22 -26.02
CA LEU A 53 15.33 23.50 -24.76
C LEU A 53 16.80 23.62 -24.30
N GLN A 54 17.76 23.74 -25.21
CA GLN A 54 19.15 24.06 -24.84
C GLN A 54 19.29 25.50 -24.32
N GLY A 55 18.44 26.42 -24.79
CA GLY A 55 18.37 27.79 -24.29
C GLY A 55 18.04 27.89 -22.80
N LEU A 56 17.32 26.91 -22.23
CA LEU A 56 17.02 26.79 -20.79
C LEU A 56 18.25 26.59 -19.90
N VAL A 57 19.34 26.08 -20.45
CA VAL A 57 20.57 25.76 -19.71
C VAL A 57 21.57 26.92 -19.82
N GLN A 58 21.33 27.89 -20.72
CA GLN A 58 22.35 28.85 -21.18
C GLN A 58 21.89 30.33 -21.18
N PHE A 59 20.79 30.69 -20.53
CA PHE A 59 20.32 32.08 -20.51
C PHE A 59 21.02 32.92 -19.43
N GLU A 60 21.43 34.15 -19.76
CA GLU A 60 22.15 35.06 -18.84
C GLU A 60 21.33 36.32 -18.49
N THR A 61 20.20 36.59 -19.17
CA THR A 61 19.42 37.84 -19.02
C THR A 61 17.90 37.66 -18.93
N GLU A 62 17.18 38.63 -18.34
CA GLU A 62 15.70 38.61 -18.18
C GLU A 62 14.91 38.70 -19.50
N GLU A 63 15.41 39.38 -20.54
CA GLU A 63 14.74 39.45 -21.86
C GLU A 63 14.83 38.12 -22.64
N GLU A 64 15.87 37.32 -22.41
CA GLU A 64 15.98 35.96 -22.95
C GLU A 64 14.96 35.01 -22.29
N LEU A 65 14.58 35.29 -21.03
CA LEU A 65 13.63 34.49 -20.25
C LEU A 65 12.23 34.45 -20.87
N GLU A 66 11.66 35.58 -21.35
CA GLU A 66 10.32 35.61 -21.97
C GLU A 66 10.27 34.85 -23.32
N SER A 67 11.37 34.88 -24.09
CA SER A 67 11.52 34.10 -25.32
C SER A 67 11.68 32.60 -25.02
N VAL A 68 12.38 32.28 -23.92
CA VAL A 68 12.56 30.92 -23.41
C VAL A 68 11.24 30.39 -22.83
N GLU A 69 10.43 31.18 -22.12
CA GLU A 69 9.10 30.82 -21.58
C GLU A 69 8.13 30.32 -22.65
N ASN A 70 7.99 31.04 -23.77
CA ASN A 70 7.13 30.61 -24.87
C ASN A 70 7.66 29.35 -25.57
N GLY A 71 8.99 29.21 -25.63
CA GLY A 71 9.67 28.06 -26.17
C GLY A 71 9.58 26.80 -25.30
N ILE A 72 9.64 26.95 -23.98
CA ILE A 72 9.46 25.89 -22.97
C ILE A 72 8.07 25.28 -23.10
N VAL A 73 7.05 26.13 -23.14
CA VAL A 73 5.66 25.67 -23.28
C VAL A 73 5.51 24.90 -24.61
N HIS A 74 6.13 25.36 -25.69
CA HIS A 74 6.06 24.67 -26.98
C HIS A 74 6.82 23.32 -27.02
N GLY A 75 8.04 23.28 -26.47
CA GLY A 75 8.84 22.04 -26.35
C GLY A 75 8.20 21.01 -25.43
N TYR A 76 7.66 21.45 -24.30
CA TYR A 76 6.87 20.61 -23.38
C TYR A 76 5.61 20.07 -24.05
N LEU A 77 4.85 20.93 -24.76
CA LEU A 77 3.64 20.49 -25.48
C LEU A 77 3.98 19.47 -26.59
N THR A 78 5.14 19.59 -27.23
CA THR A 78 5.59 18.70 -28.31
C THR A 78 6.09 17.36 -27.77
N ALA A 79 6.93 17.37 -26.72
CA ALA A 79 7.36 16.15 -26.03
C ALA A 79 6.17 15.40 -25.41
N LYS A 80 5.24 16.12 -24.78
CA LYS A 80 4.00 15.55 -24.26
C LYS A 80 3.07 15.07 -25.38
N ALA A 81 3.09 15.68 -26.57
CA ALA A 81 2.36 15.20 -27.74
C ALA A 81 2.98 13.92 -28.35
N ALA A 82 4.31 13.81 -28.37
CA ALA A 82 5.01 12.58 -28.78
C ALA A 82 4.72 11.43 -27.81
N LEU A 83 4.83 11.69 -26.50
CA LEU A 83 4.50 10.73 -25.45
C LEU A 83 3.01 10.32 -25.51
N ARG A 84 2.11 11.26 -25.84
CA ARG A 84 0.69 10.97 -26.12
C ARG A 84 0.48 10.13 -27.38
N LYS A 85 1.27 10.32 -28.43
CA LYS A 85 1.18 9.53 -29.67
C LYS A 85 1.61 8.09 -29.41
N GLU A 86 2.71 7.87 -28.71
CA GLU A 86 3.17 6.54 -28.33
C GLU A 86 2.19 5.86 -27.37
N GLN A 87 1.68 6.58 -26.37
CA GLN A 87 0.59 6.08 -25.51
C GLN A 87 -0.68 5.78 -26.31
N ALA A 88 -0.98 6.52 -27.37
CA ALA A 88 -2.13 6.26 -28.23
C ALA A 88 -1.94 4.99 -29.07
N GLU A 89 -0.77 4.79 -29.67
CA GLU A 89 -0.43 3.59 -30.44
C GLU A 89 -0.45 2.34 -29.54
N TYR A 90 0.12 2.43 -28.33
CA TYR A 90 0.02 1.35 -27.35
C TYR A 90 -1.44 1.11 -26.92
N LYS A 91 -2.22 2.15 -26.64
CA LYS A 91 -3.65 2.01 -26.31
C LYS A 91 -4.45 1.36 -27.44
N GLU A 92 -4.12 1.62 -28.71
CA GLU A 92 -4.75 0.92 -29.84
C GLU A 92 -4.38 -0.56 -29.88
N PHE A 93 -3.13 -0.91 -29.60
CA PHE A 93 -2.72 -2.30 -29.44
C PHE A 93 -3.46 -2.99 -28.28
N VAL A 94 -3.55 -2.35 -27.12
CA VAL A 94 -4.25 -2.90 -25.94
C VAL A 94 -5.74 -3.09 -26.20
N ARG A 95 -6.37 -2.24 -27.02
CA ARG A 95 -7.77 -2.38 -27.46
C ARG A 95 -8.05 -3.61 -28.32
N MET A 96 -7.02 -4.31 -28.79
CA MET A 96 -7.18 -5.61 -29.47
C MET A 96 -7.49 -6.75 -28.49
N PHE A 97 -7.30 -6.51 -27.20
CA PHE A 97 -7.59 -7.44 -26.11
C PHE A 97 -8.78 -6.94 -25.30
N ASP A 98 -9.47 -7.87 -24.65
CA ASP A 98 -10.64 -7.61 -23.81
C ASP A 98 -10.39 -8.13 -22.39
N GLY A 99 -11.21 -7.72 -21.42
CA GLY A 99 -11.21 -8.30 -20.07
C GLY A 99 -9.88 -8.17 -19.32
N GLU A 100 -9.41 -9.26 -18.73
CA GLU A 100 -8.22 -9.29 -17.88
C GLU A 100 -6.93 -9.04 -18.66
N GLU A 101 -6.83 -9.50 -19.92
CA GLU A 101 -5.69 -9.21 -20.80
C GLU A 101 -5.53 -7.70 -21.00
N GLN A 102 -6.64 -7.01 -21.28
CA GLN A 102 -6.66 -5.57 -21.49
C GLN A 102 -6.24 -4.81 -20.23
N GLN A 103 -6.79 -5.20 -19.08
CA GLN A 103 -6.46 -4.61 -17.78
C GLN A 103 -4.98 -4.80 -17.44
N ALA A 104 -4.46 -6.01 -17.63
CA ALA A 104 -3.09 -6.35 -17.33
C ALA A 104 -2.07 -5.65 -18.25
N LEU A 105 -2.40 -5.45 -19.53
CA LEU A 105 -1.60 -4.64 -20.45
C LEU A 105 -1.62 -3.14 -20.07
N ASN A 106 -2.77 -2.57 -19.74
CA ASN A 106 -2.83 -1.20 -19.24
C ASN A 106 -1.97 -1.05 -17.97
N GLY A 107 -2.08 -2.01 -17.04
CA GLY A 107 -1.27 -2.05 -15.84
C GLY A 107 0.24 -2.16 -16.11
N LEU A 108 0.64 -2.83 -17.20
CA LEU A 108 2.04 -2.91 -17.61
C LEU A 108 2.58 -1.52 -17.94
N SER A 109 1.82 -0.70 -18.69
CA SER A 109 2.19 0.68 -18.99
C SER A 109 2.20 1.61 -17.77
N GLU A 110 1.28 1.42 -16.83
CA GLU A 110 1.08 2.35 -15.71
C GLU A 110 1.99 2.05 -14.51
N TYR A 111 2.26 0.76 -14.22
CA TYR A 111 2.92 0.34 -12.96
C TYR A 111 4.28 -0.32 -13.17
N VAL A 112 4.67 -0.65 -14.41
CA VAL A 112 5.95 -1.32 -14.70
C VAL A 112 6.90 -0.42 -15.46
N VAL A 113 6.42 0.29 -16.49
CA VAL A 113 7.24 1.18 -17.31
C VAL A 113 7.85 2.30 -16.47
N GLY A 114 9.18 2.43 -16.51
CA GLY A 114 9.95 3.47 -15.84
C GLY A 114 10.10 3.34 -14.31
N GLN A 115 9.35 2.43 -13.67
CA GLN A 115 9.25 2.38 -12.21
C GLN A 115 10.10 1.28 -11.56
N LYS A 116 10.14 0.08 -12.13
CA LYS A 116 10.81 -1.07 -11.52
C LYS A 116 11.29 -2.09 -12.55
N LYS A 117 12.26 -2.91 -12.17
CA LYS A 117 12.63 -4.10 -12.95
C LYS A 117 11.41 -5.03 -13.04
N ILE A 118 11.14 -5.59 -14.21
CA ILE A 118 10.05 -6.54 -14.37
C ILE A 118 10.36 -7.82 -13.58
N PRO A 119 9.49 -8.26 -12.66
CA PRO A 119 9.53 -9.63 -12.15
C PRO A 119 8.93 -10.54 -13.22
N TYR A 120 9.76 -11.41 -13.81
CA TYR A 120 9.30 -12.35 -14.84
C TYR A 120 9.92 -13.74 -14.69
N LYS A 121 9.24 -14.74 -15.25
CA LYS A 121 9.73 -16.12 -15.33
C LYS A 121 9.48 -16.66 -16.74
N ILE A 122 10.49 -17.29 -17.33
CA ILE A 122 10.35 -17.97 -18.62
C ILE A 122 10.41 -19.48 -18.40
N LYS A 123 9.36 -20.20 -18.78
CA LYS A 123 9.32 -21.66 -18.74
C LYS A 123 8.48 -22.20 -19.89
N ASN A 124 8.99 -23.19 -20.62
CA ASN A 124 8.27 -23.85 -21.72
C ASN A 124 7.71 -22.86 -22.77
N ARG A 125 8.50 -21.84 -23.15
CA ARG A 125 8.09 -20.74 -24.05
C ARG A 125 6.93 -19.86 -23.55
N ILE A 126 6.57 -19.98 -22.28
CA ILE A 126 5.67 -19.04 -21.61
C ILE A 126 6.55 -18.03 -20.87
N LEU A 127 6.34 -16.74 -21.15
CA LEU A 127 6.86 -15.65 -20.35
C LEU A 127 5.75 -15.20 -19.41
N HIS A 128 5.94 -15.42 -18.12
CA HIS A 128 5.08 -14.93 -17.06
C HIS A 128 5.62 -13.59 -16.56
N VAL A 129 4.78 -12.57 -16.45
CA VAL A 129 5.11 -11.24 -15.95
C VAL A 129 4.17 -10.89 -14.80
N ASP A 130 4.76 -10.59 -13.65
CA ASP A 130 4.06 -10.05 -12.48
C ASP A 130 3.90 -8.53 -12.67
N VAL A 131 2.76 -8.10 -13.21
CA VAL A 131 2.51 -6.68 -13.53
C VAL A 131 2.39 -5.88 -12.24
N LEU A 132 1.48 -6.32 -11.38
CA LEU A 132 1.16 -5.65 -10.14
C LEU A 132 0.81 -6.69 -9.08
N SER A 133 1.36 -6.53 -7.88
CA SER A 133 0.92 -7.28 -6.70
C SER A 133 0.66 -6.27 -5.59
N THR A 134 -0.60 -6.00 -5.33
CA THR A 134 -1.04 -5.18 -4.21
C THR A 134 -1.58 -6.07 -3.10
N PRO A 135 -1.91 -5.48 -1.96
CA PRO A 135 -2.67 -6.16 -0.93
C PRO A 135 -4.02 -6.73 -1.32
N ALA A 136 -4.73 -6.02 -2.20
CA ALA A 136 -6.07 -6.40 -2.62
C ALA A 136 -6.07 -7.33 -3.83
N MET A 137 -5.00 -7.35 -4.62
CA MET A 137 -5.00 -8.09 -5.87
C MET A 137 -3.62 -8.39 -6.45
N SER A 138 -3.53 -9.39 -7.32
CA SER A 138 -2.44 -9.51 -8.28
C SER A 138 -2.96 -9.43 -9.71
N LEU A 139 -2.14 -8.84 -10.57
CA LEU A 139 -2.36 -8.72 -12.00
C LEU A 139 -1.15 -9.35 -12.70
N GLU A 140 -1.41 -10.40 -13.46
CA GLU A 140 -0.39 -11.26 -14.05
C GLU A 140 -0.62 -11.39 -15.56
N LEU A 141 0.47 -11.52 -16.33
CA LEU A 141 0.45 -11.73 -17.78
C LEU A 141 1.26 -12.96 -18.16
N ASP A 142 0.61 -13.90 -18.83
CA ASP A 142 1.24 -15.07 -19.45
C ASP A 142 1.27 -14.90 -20.98
N PHE A 143 2.45 -14.64 -21.53
CA PHE A 143 2.67 -14.62 -22.97
C PHE A 143 3.06 -16.03 -23.43
N ALA A 144 2.33 -16.60 -24.39
CA ALA A 144 2.57 -17.94 -24.92
C ALA A 144 3.38 -17.93 -26.22
N ASP A 145 4.20 -18.96 -26.41
CA ASP A 145 5.10 -19.13 -27.56
C ASP A 145 6.04 -17.93 -27.78
N VAL A 146 6.61 -17.42 -26.68
CA VAL A 146 7.43 -16.21 -26.69
C VAL A 146 8.80 -16.45 -27.35
N LEU A 147 9.15 -15.54 -28.24
CA LEU A 147 10.44 -15.37 -28.87
C LEU A 147 10.97 -13.98 -28.52
N ILE A 148 12.17 -13.93 -27.94
CA ILE A 148 12.87 -12.66 -27.69
C ILE A 148 13.76 -12.40 -28.92
N GLU A 149 13.46 -11.37 -29.71
CA GLU A 149 14.14 -11.15 -31.00
C GLU A 149 15.61 -10.72 -30.85
N ASP A 150 16.00 -10.21 -29.68
CA ASP A 150 17.39 -9.81 -29.41
C ASP A 150 18.33 -11.01 -29.11
N GLY A 151 17.76 -12.22 -29.01
CA GLY A 151 18.46 -13.50 -28.82
C GLY A 151 19.10 -13.69 -27.45
N ARG A 152 18.93 -12.74 -26.52
CA ARG A 152 19.46 -12.84 -25.16
C ARG A 152 18.30 -13.16 -24.24
N HIS A 153 18.50 -14.10 -23.32
CA HIS A 153 17.68 -14.12 -22.12
C HIS A 153 18.26 -13.06 -21.19
N PRO A 154 17.64 -11.85 -21.09
CA PRO A 154 18.09 -10.89 -20.10
C PRO A 154 18.06 -11.56 -18.71
N ARG A 155 18.93 -11.11 -17.81
CA ARG A 155 18.81 -11.46 -16.38
C ARG A 155 17.79 -10.56 -15.69
N GLU A 156 17.67 -9.34 -16.19
CA GLU A 156 16.82 -8.28 -15.67
C GLU A 156 16.34 -7.42 -16.84
N ILE A 157 15.12 -6.93 -16.75
CA ILE A 157 14.49 -6.07 -17.76
C ILE A 157 13.93 -4.85 -17.04
N LEU A 158 14.32 -3.64 -17.49
CA LEU A 158 13.69 -2.39 -17.07
C LEU A 158 13.04 -1.78 -18.31
N ILE A 159 11.72 -1.83 -18.39
CA ILE A 159 11.02 -1.22 -19.52
C ILE A 159 10.96 0.29 -19.30
N THR A 160 11.45 1.05 -20.27
CA THR A 160 11.35 2.53 -20.26
C THR A 160 10.35 3.05 -21.30
N HIS A 161 10.13 2.28 -22.37
CA HIS A 161 9.24 2.59 -23.47
C HIS A 161 8.52 1.33 -23.89
N LEU A 162 7.27 1.44 -24.36
CA LEU A 162 6.43 0.28 -24.63
C LEU A 162 5.50 0.54 -25.81
N SER A 163 5.58 -0.31 -26.83
CA SER A 163 4.72 -0.26 -28.02
C SER A 163 4.30 -1.67 -28.43
N GLY A 164 3.21 -1.76 -29.20
CA GLY A 164 2.66 -3.05 -29.60
C GLY A 164 2.18 -3.06 -31.04
N GLU A 165 2.35 -4.20 -31.71
CA GLU A 165 1.84 -4.43 -33.06
C GLU A 165 1.29 -5.85 -33.22
N CYS A 166 0.38 -6.00 -34.18
CA CYS A 166 -0.16 -7.29 -34.61
C CYS A 166 0.26 -7.54 -36.07
N PHE A 167 0.72 -8.75 -36.37
CA PHE A 167 1.15 -9.16 -37.69
C PHE A 167 0.84 -10.66 -37.94
N GLU A 168 0.81 -11.09 -39.19
CA GLU A 168 0.56 -12.50 -39.53
C GLU A 168 1.87 -13.25 -39.78
N ARG A 169 1.93 -14.51 -39.32
CA ARG A 169 2.94 -15.49 -39.74
C ARG A 169 2.30 -16.67 -40.44
N THR A 170 2.89 -17.09 -41.55
CA THR A 170 2.50 -18.34 -42.22
C THR A 170 3.11 -19.52 -41.49
N GLU A 171 2.27 -20.33 -40.87
CA GLU A 171 2.65 -21.61 -40.25
C GLU A 171 2.22 -22.78 -41.13
N THR A 172 2.91 -23.91 -41.00
CA THR A 172 2.54 -25.16 -41.68
C THR A 172 1.89 -26.08 -40.65
N VAL A 173 0.60 -26.33 -40.80
CA VAL A 173 -0.20 -27.18 -39.91
C VAL A 173 -0.48 -28.50 -40.62
N LYS A 174 -0.40 -29.62 -39.89
CA LYS A 174 -0.80 -30.92 -40.41
C LYS A 174 -2.32 -31.07 -40.24
N GLY A 175 -3.05 -31.12 -41.35
CA GLY A 175 -4.48 -31.41 -41.34
C GLY A 175 -4.77 -32.86 -40.92
N GLU A 176 -6.04 -33.15 -40.60
CA GLU A 176 -6.50 -34.49 -40.17
C GLU A 176 -6.14 -35.61 -41.16
N ASN A 177 -5.93 -35.26 -42.44
CA ASN A 177 -5.57 -36.16 -43.52
C ASN A 177 -4.06 -36.36 -43.69
N GLY A 178 -3.22 -35.76 -42.83
CA GLY A 178 -1.76 -35.77 -42.93
C GLY A 178 -1.17 -34.83 -43.97
N ALA A 179 -2.00 -34.06 -44.68
CA ALA A 179 -1.57 -33.03 -45.62
C ALA A 179 -1.09 -31.77 -44.87
N GLU A 180 0.02 -31.19 -45.33
CA GLU A 180 0.54 -29.93 -44.80
C GLU A 180 -0.23 -28.75 -45.43
N GLU A 181 -0.98 -28.03 -44.61
CA GLU A 181 -1.63 -26.79 -45.01
C GLU A 181 -0.86 -25.59 -44.46
N LYS A 182 -0.70 -24.55 -45.28
CA LYS A 182 -0.16 -23.28 -44.85
C LYS A 182 -1.30 -22.41 -44.35
N VAL A 183 -1.25 -22.01 -43.08
CA VAL A 183 -2.25 -21.17 -42.44
C VAL A 183 -1.57 -19.90 -41.95
N ASN A 184 -2.20 -18.75 -42.18
CA ASN A 184 -1.75 -17.51 -41.56
C ASN A 184 -2.31 -17.43 -40.15
N VAL A 185 -1.42 -17.22 -39.19
CA VAL A 185 -1.75 -17.13 -37.77
C VAL A 185 -1.35 -15.74 -37.27
N PRO A 186 -2.23 -15.04 -36.53
CA PRO A 186 -1.87 -13.77 -35.92
C PRO A 186 -0.80 -13.98 -34.85
N TYR A 187 0.17 -13.08 -34.84
CA TYR A 187 1.22 -12.93 -33.85
C TYR A 187 1.24 -11.48 -33.38
N TYR A 188 1.72 -11.31 -32.16
CA TYR A 188 1.83 -10.01 -31.52
C TYR A 188 3.29 -9.75 -31.19
N ARG A 189 3.70 -8.49 -31.29
CA ARG A 189 5.00 -8.02 -30.84
C ARG A 189 4.79 -6.93 -29.81
N LEU A 190 5.42 -7.09 -28.65
CA LEU A 190 5.57 -6.06 -27.64
C LEU A 190 7.00 -5.55 -27.69
N SER A 191 7.22 -4.35 -28.20
CA SER A 191 8.53 -3.72 -28.27
C SER A 191 8.76 -2.83 -27.05
N PHE A 192 9.99 -2.83 -26.56
CA PHE A 192 10.39 -2.03 -25.41
C PHE A 192 11.87 -1.63 -25.43
N VAL A 193 12.18 -0.52 -24.78
CA VAL A 193 13.57 -0.09 -24.57
C VAL A 193 14.03 -0.53 -23.19
N ASN A 194 15.10 -1.34 -23.13
CA ASN A 194 15.65 -1.83 -21.86
C ASN A 194 16.61 -0.79 -21.25
N GLY A 195 16.23 -0.20 -20.12
CA GLY A 195 16.99 0.85 -19.43
C GLY A 195 18.25 0.37 -18.70
N LEU A 196 18.54 -0.94 -18.66
CA LEU A 196 19.69 -1.51 -17.92
C LEU A 196 20.99 -1.56 -18.74
N SER A 197 21.20 -0.68 -19.72
CA SER A 197 22.43 -0.69 -20.54
C SER A 197 23.65 -0.27 -19.72
N GLU A 198 24.35 -1.23 -19.10
CA GLU A 198 25.69 -1.01 -18.53
C GLU A 198 26.74 -1.06 -19.66
N GLY A 199 27.09 0.11 -20.21
CA GLY A 199 28.22 0.27 -21.13
C GLY A 199 28.08 1.46 -22.10
N PRO A 200 29.12 1.75 -22.91
CA PRO A 200 29.13 2.87 -23.88
C PRO A 200 28.19 2.66 -25.09
N TYR A 201 27.26 1.71 -25.01
CA TYR A 201 26.33 1.37 -26.09
C TYR A 201 24.93 1.89 -25.72
N GLN A 202 24.29 2.59 -26.67
CA GLN A 202 22.94 3.13 -26.56
C GLN A 202 21.92 2.09 -26.06
N ALA A 203 20.89 2.56 -25.36
CA ALA A 203 19.74 1.76 -24.94
C ALA A 203 19.21 0.96 -26.13
N LYS A 204 19.17 -0.37 -26.01
CA LYS A 204 18.79 -1.26 -27.11
C LYS A 204 17.31 -1.54 -27.05
N GLU A 205 16.63 -1.32 -28.17
CA GLU A 205 15.26 -1.78 -28.37
C GLU A 205 15.23 -3.31 -28.43
N SER A 206 14.32 -3.90 -27.67
CA SER A 206 14.09 -5.34 -27.57
C SER A 206 12.60 -5.60 -27.75
N SER A 207 12.24 -6.83 -28.09
CA SER A 207 10.85 -7.18 -28.35
C SER A 207 10.53 -8.60 -27.90
N PHE A 208 9.30 -8.77 -27.39
CA PHE A 208 8.68 -10.07 -27.19
C PHE A 208 7.71 -10.32 -28.33
N VAL A 209 8.00 -11.34 -29.15
CA VAL A 209 7.05 -11.87 -30.14
C VAL A 209 6.33 -13.06 -29.53
N PHE A 210 5.00 -13.05 -29.53
CA PHE A 210 4.20 -14.08 -28.89
C PHE A 210 2.93 -14.38 -29.71
N ARG A 211 2.38 -15.57 -29.50
CA ARG A 211 1.20 -16.05 -30.23
C ARG A 211 -0.10 -15.64 -29.56
N SER A 212 -0.13 -15.69 -28.24
CA SER A 212 -1.30 -15.33 -27.45
C SER A 212 -0.86 -14.83 -26.09
N LEU A 213 -1.74 -14.05 -25.47
CA LEU A 213 -1.59 -13.53 -24.13
C LEU A 213 -2.74 -14.07 -23.29
N LYS A 214 -2.49 -14.30 -22.00
CA LYS A 214 -3.53 -14.53 -21.01
C LYS A 214 -3.31 -13.55 -19.84
N GLY A 215 -4.35 -12.81 -19.50
CA GLY A 215 -4.41 -12.01 -18.27
C GLY A 215 -4.88 -12.86 -17.11
N SER A 216 -4.43 -12.56 -15.89
CA SER A 216 -4.99 -13.15 -14.68
C SER A 216 -5.11 -12.07 -13.60
N LEU A 217 -6.35 -11.80 -13.19
CA LEU A 217 -6.66 -10.94 -12.05
C LEU A 217 -7.05 -11.81 -10.85
N HIS A 218 -6.25 -11.75 -9.79
CA HIS A 218 -6.56 -12.41 -8.52
C HIS A 218 -6.96 -11.37 -7.50
N LEU A 219 -8.12 -11.53 -6.86
CA LEU A 219 -8.57 -10.66 -5.77
C LEU A 219 -8.35 -11.34 -4.42
N TYR A 220 -7.80 -10.60 -3.47
CA TYR A 220 -7.46 -11.08 -2.15
C TYR A 220 -8.32 -10.44 -1.07
N ASN A 221 -8.52 -11.20 0.01
CA ASN A 221 -9.10 -10.66 1.22
C ASN A 221 -8.08 -9.79 1.96
N TYR A 222 -8.58 -8.76 2.64
CA TYR A 222 -7.75 -7.69 3.16
C TYR A 222 -7.11 -8.02 4.53
N ASP A 223 -7.19 -9.28 4.97
CA ASP A 223 -6.95 -9.74 6.36
C ASP A 223 -5.50 -9.60 6.88
N SER A 224 -4.49 -9.40 6.02
CA SER A 224 -3.09 -9.45 6.41
C SER A 224 -2.49 -8.06 6.56
N ALA A 225 -1.59 -7.87 7.54
CA ALA A 225 -0.75 -6.67 7.54
C ALA A 225 0.23 -6.76 6.36
N MET A 226 0.49 -5.63 5.72
CA MET A 226 1.22 -5.62 4.45
C MET A 226 2.61 -5.06 4.58
N GLU A 227 2.89 -4.44 5.72
CA GLU A 227 4.19 -3.90 6.05
C GLU A 227 4.60 -4.43 7.43
N PRO A 228 5.89 -4.74 7.62
CA PRO A 228 6.42 -5.08 8.93
C PRO A 228 6.23 -3.90 9.89
N LEU A 229 5.67 -4.15 11.07
CA LEU A 229 5.47 -3.13 12.10
C LEU A 229 6.72 -2.99 12.96
N ASP A 230 7.33 -1.80 12.97
CA ASP A 230 8.52 -1.49 13.77
C ASP A 230 8.23 -1.53 15.28
N VAL A 231 9.27 -1.80 16.09
CA VAL A 231 9.19 -1.87 17.56
C VAL A 231 8.74 -0.56 18.19
N ASP A 232 9.08 0.58 17.57
CA ASP A 232 8.69 1.90 18.03
C ASP A 232 7.34 2.37 17.46
N ALA A 233 6.61 1.51 16.74
CA ALA A 233 5.34 1.87 16.13
C ALA A 233 4.25 2.18 17.19
N ASP A 234 3.68 3.37 17.06
CA ASP A 234 2.55 3.86 17.85
C ASP A 234 1.21 3.63 17.15
N LYS A 235 0.10 3.95 17.85
CA LYS A 235 -1.27 3.97 17.27
C LYS A 235 -1.63 2.68 16.53
N LEU A 236 -1.14 1.55 17.04
CA LEU A 236 -1.08 0.30 16.32
C LEU A 236 -2.41 -0.22 15.75
N PRO A 237 -3.56 -0.16 16.47
CA PRO A 237 -4.84 -0.57 15.90
C PRO A 237 -5.15 0.15 14.58
N TRP A 238 -4.90 1.46 14.53
CA TRP A 238 -5.16 2.26 13.35
C TRP A 238 -4.20 1.96 12.20
N ARG A 239 -2.94 1.64 12.49
CA ARG A 239 -1.98 1.15 11.48
C ARG A 239 -2.43 -0.17 10.88
N ILE A 240 -2.87 -1.10 11.73
CA ILE A 240 -3.38 -2.41 11.29
C ILE A 240 -4.60 -2.21 10.38
N LEU A 241 -5.55 -1.36 10.78
CA LEU A 241 -6.75 -1.06 10.00
C LEU A 241 -6.46 -0.32 8.69
N MET A 242 -5.39 0.49 8.66
CA MET A 242 -5.00 1.22 7.46
C MET A 242 -4.59 0.29 6.31
N HIS A 243 -4.03 -0.89 6.60
CA HIS A 243 -3.65 -1.85 5.55
C HIS A 243 -4.85 -2.34 4.72
N PRO A 244 -5.91 -2.94 5.30
CA PRO A 244 -7.08 -3.37 4.54
C PRO A 244 -7.83 -2.20 3.92
N LEU A 245 -7.88 -1.05 4.59
CA LEU A 245 -8.50 0.15 4.06
C LEU A 245 -7.82 0.64 2.79
N LYS A 246 -6.48 0.77 2.83
CA LYS A 246 -5.67 1.16 1.69
C LYS A 246 -5.78 0.14 0.56
N ALA A 247 -5.78 -1.15 0.88
CA ALA A 247 -5.96 -2.23 -0.10
C ALA A 247 -7.25 -2.05 -0.91
N MET A 248 -8.38 -1.86 -0.21
CA MET A 248 -9.69 -1.67 -0.84
C MET A 248 -9.73 -0.41 -1.72
N LEU A 249 -9.15 0.70 -1.26
CA LEU A 249 -9.10 1.94 -2.03
C LEU A 249 -8.15 1.85 -3.24
N GLU A 250 -7.00 1.20 -3.09
CA GLU A 250 -6.06 0.92 -4.20
C GLU A 250 -6.75 0.06 -5.27
N LYS A 251 -7.55 -0.95 -4.88
CA LYS A 251 -8.37 -1.73 -5.83
C LYS A 251 -9.31 -0.83 -6.61
N ALA A 252 -10.07 0.04 -5.92
CA ALA A 252 -11.00 0.97 -6.56
C ALA A 252 -10.29 1.93 -7.53
N GLN A 253 -9.11 2.41 -7.15
CA GLN A 253 -8.30 3.33 -7.96
C GLN A 253 -7.77 2.65 -9.22
N ILE A 254 -7.29 1.42 -9.12
CA ILE A 254 -6.59 0.73 -10.21
C ILE A 254 -7.57 0.01 -11.16
N LEU A 255 -8.58 -0.67 -10.61
CA LEU A 255 -9.57 -1.41 -11.42
C LEU A 255 -10.81 -0.60 -11.77
N GLY A 256 -10.99 0.58 -11.18
CA GLY A 256 -12.18 1.40 -11.33
C GLY A 256 -13.30 1.03 -10.35
N VAL A 257 -14.23 1.97 -10.12
CA VAL A 257 -15.35 1.82 -9.18
C VAL A 257 -16.33 0.72 -9.64
N GLU A 258 -16.42 0.49 -10.95
CA GLU A 258 -17.21 -0.57 -11.58
C GLU A 258 -16.75 -1.99 -11.21
N SER A 259 -15.50 -2.15 -10.73
CA SER A 259 -14.96 -3.43 -10.26
C SER A 259 -15.35 -3.77 -8.82
N LEU A 260 -15.94 -2.82 -8.11
CA LEU A 260 -16.34 -2.98 -6.72
C LEU A 260 -17.66 -3.74 -6.62
N ASP A 261 -17.75 -4.64 -5.64
CA ASP A 261 -18.99 -5.32 -5.34
C ASP A 261 -20.00 -4.39 -4.61
N LYS A 262 -21.19 -4.91 -4.33
CA LYS A 262 -22.27 -4.14 -3.70
C LYS A 262 -21.89 -3.64 -2.29
N ASP A 263 -21.19 -4.44 -1.51
CA ASP A 263 -20.82 -4.11 -0.13
C ASP A 263 -19.68 -3.08 -0.14
N GLU A 264 -18.70 -3.25 -1.03
CA GLU A 264 -17.61 -2.30 -1.30
C GLU A 264 -18.14 -0.94 -1.77
N LEU A 265 -19.04 -0.92 -2.77
CA LEU A 265 -19.66 0.32 -3.27
C LEU A 265 -20.42 1.07 -2.18
N ARG A 266 -21.11 0.34 -1.31
CA ARG A 266 -21.87 0.93 -0.21
C ARG A 266 -20.94 1.51 0.87
N ALA A 267 -19.81 0.87 1.12
CA ALA A 267 -18.84 1.29 2.13
C ALA A 267 -17.91 2.41 1.63
N LEU A 268 -17.68 2.52 0.32
CA LEU A 268 -16.68 3.41 -0.29
C LEU A 268 -16.70 4.85 0.26
N PRO A 269 -17.85 5.57 0.36
CA PRO A 269 -17.85 6.95 0.86
C PRO A 269 -17.35 7.05 2.31
N LEU A 270 -17.79 6.13 3.17
CA LEU A 270 -17.35 6.04 4.56
C LEU A 270 -15.84 5.76 4.65
N LEU A 271 -15.37 4.80 3.86
CA LEU A 271 -13.96 4.37 3.87
C LEU A 271 -13.03 5.48 3.34
N CYS A 272 -13.43 6.24 2.32
CA CYS A 272 -12.68 7.41 1.86
C CYS A 272 -12.52 8.46 2.96
N VAL A 273 -13.60 8.79 3.69
CA VAL A 273 -13.54 9.74 4.81
C VAL A 273 -12.59 9.23 5.90
N PHE A 274 -12.72 7.98 6.32
CA PHE A 274 -11.89 7.44 7.39
C PHE A 274 -10.44 7.16 6.97
N TYR A 275 -10.16 6.96 5.69
CA TYR A 275 -8.80 6.87 5.18
C TYR A 275 -8.03 8.17 5.44
N GLU A 276 -8.58 9.31 5.02
CA GLU A 276 -7.98 10.63 5.27
C GLU A 276 -7.81 10.92 6.76
N LEU A 277 -8.85 10.65 7.57
CA LEU A 277 -8.82 10.91 9.00
C LEU A 277 -7.79 10.04 9.74
N ILE A 278 -7.74 8.74 9.43
CA ILE A 278 -6.80 7.84 10.06
C ILE A 278 -5.38 8.15 9.59
N GLN A 279 -5.16 8.42 8.31
CA GLN A 279 -3.85 8.82 7.78
C GLN A 279 -3.33 10.08 8.48
N PHE A 280 -4.19 11.08 8.66
CA PHE A 280 -3.86 12.28 9.42
C PHE A 280 -3.54 11.98 10.89
N TYR A 281 -4.29 11.08 11.54
CA TYR A 281 -4.00 10.67 12.92
C TYR A 281 -2.66 9.92 13.03
N LEU A 282 -2.32 9.11 12.03
CA LEU A 282 -1.07 8.35 11.97
C LEU A 282 0.16 9.18 11.59
N ALA A 283 -0.03 10.41 11.09
CA ALA A 283 1.07 11.28 10.71
C ALA A 283 2.03 11.52 11.90
N PRO A 284 3.37 11.55 11.67
CA PRO A 284 4.35 11.80 12.72
C PRO A 284 4.20 13.16 13.41
N THR A 285 3.60 14.12 12.72
CA THR A 285 3.31 15.48 13.22
C THR A 285 2.12 15.52 14.17
N THR A 286 1.32 14.45 14.23
CA THR A 286 0.11 14.35 15.04
C THR A 286 0.39 13.66 16.38
N GLU A 287 0.28 14.40 17.47
CA GLU A 287 0.49 13.92 18.84
C GLU A 287 -0.74 14.19 19.72
N ALA A 288 -1.20 13.15 20.41
CA ALA A 288 -2.21 13.22 21.45
C ALA A 288 -1.54 13.10 22.83
N GLY A 289 -1.47 14.20 23.57
CA GLY A 289 -0.95 14.23 24.94
C GLY A 289 -1.94 13.64 25.95
N ILE A 290 -1.45 13.39 27.18
CA ILE A 290 -2.27 12.87 28.27
C ILE A 290 -3.16 14.00 28.82
N GLY A 291 -4.45 14.01 28.42
CA GLY A 291 -5.46 14.98 28.88
C GLY A 291 -6.09 15.78 27.75
N LYS A 292 -7.18 16.51 28.02
CA LYS A 292 -7.98 17.22 26.99
C LYS A 292 -7.26 18.40 26.30
N SER A 293 -6.06 18.78 26.74
CA SER A 293 -5.47 20.09 26.44
C SER A 293 -4.14 20.07 25.70
N LEU A 294 -3.57 18.89 25.40
CA LEU A 294 -2.30 18.78 24.68
C LEU A 294 -2.52 17.98 23.41
N ILE A 295 -2.91 18.66 22.33
CA ILE A 295 -3.04 18.07 21.00
C ILE A 295 -2.18 18.90 20.06
N ARG A 296 -1.26 18.24 19.37
CA ARG A 296 -0.40 18.83 18.35
C ARG A 296 -0.67 18.14 17.03
N PHE A 297 -0.79 18.91 15.97
CA PHE A 297 -0.91 18.43 14.60
C PHE A 297 -0.46 19.54 13.65
N ASP A 298 -0.26 19.17 12.39
CA ASP A 298 0.02 20.09 11.30
C ASP A 298 -1.29 20.75 10.81
N GLU A 299 -1.42 22.06 11.02
CA GLU A 299 -2.63 22.81 10.65
C GLU A 299 -2.76 22.94 9.12
N ASP A 300 -1.66 23.00 8.36
CA ASP A 300 -1.69 23.03 6.90
C ASP A 300 -2.17 21.69 6.34
N ALA A 301 -1.70 20.58 6.93
CA ALA A 301 -2.19 19.25 6.59
C ALA A 301 -3.68 19.10 6.89
N ALA A 302 -4.15 19.66 8.01
CA ALA A 302 -5.57 19.67 8.35
C ALA A 302 -6.39 20.47 7.33
N GLU A 303 -5.90 21.60 6.82
CA GLU A 303 -6.62 22.41 5.81
C GLU A 303 -6.81 21.70 4.46
N ASN A 304 -5.98 20.70 4.16
CA ASN A 304 -6.00 19.98 2.90
C ASN A 304 -6.95 18.78 2.85
N PHE A 305 -7.77 18.55 3.87
CA PHE A 305 -8.79 17.49 3.80
C PHE A 305 -9.74 17.69 2.61
N ALA A 306 -9.77 16.70 1.72
CA ALA A 306 -10.63 16.66 0.54
C ALA A 306 -11.96 15.94 0.83
N PHE A 307 -12.71 16.37 1.85
CA PHE A 307 -14.03 15.82 2.11
C PHE A 307 -15.07 16.39 1.14
N SER A 308 -15.86 15.53 0.49
CA SER A 308 -17.10 15.96 -0.13
C SER A 308 -18.24 15.94 0.90
N GLN A 309 -19.16 16.89 0.80
CA GLN A 309 -20.34 16.94 1.66
C GLN A 309 -21.16 15.65 1.56
N ASN A 310 -21.26 15.09 0.35
CA ASN A 310 -21.98 13.83 0.09
C ASN A 310 -21.31 12.64 0.80
N ASP A 311 -19.98 12.57 0.83
CA ASP A 311 -19.26 11.50 1.52
C ASP A 311 -19.42 11.59 3.03
N LEU A 312 -19.43 12.81 3.58
CA LEU A 312 -19.67 13.04 5.02
C LEU A 312 -21.10 12.66 5.43
N GLU A 313 -22.10 13.00 4.61
CA GLU A 313 -23.50 12.63 4.84
C GLU A 313 -23.68 11.11 4.78
N ALA A 314 -23.14 10.46 3.74
CA ALA A 314 -23.16 9.01 3.61
C ALA A 314 -22.44 8.32 4.79
N ALA A 315 -21.29 8.84 5.22
CA ALA A 315 -20.57 8.35 6.40
C ALA A 315 -21.43 8.47 7.67
N CYS A 316 -22.11 9.60 7.87
CA CYS A 316 -22.99 9.81 9.02
C CYS A 316 -24.20 8.85 9.03
N GLU A 317 -24.84 8.66 7.88
CA GLU A 317 -25.95 7.70 7.73
C GLU A 317 -25.50 6.28 8.09
N TYR A 318 -24.29 5.89 7.65
CA TYR A 318 -23.74 4.57 7.94
C TYR A 318 -23.43 4.36 9.43
N LEU A 319 -22.91 5.39 10.10
CA LEU A 319 -22.51 5.30 11.52
C LEU A 319 -23.68 5.41 12.50
N THR A 320 -24.81 5.99 12.10
CA THR A 320 -25.97 6.24 12.97
C THR A 320 -26.48 4.98 13.71
N PRO A 321 -26.61 3.81 13.07
CA PRO A 321 -27.05 2.59 13.75
C PRO A 321 -26.10 2.08 14.85
N TYR A 322 -24.85 2.54 14.88
CA TYR A 322 -23.81 2.05 15.80
C TYR A 322 -23.65 2.91 17.06
N GLY A 323 -24.52 3.89 17.30
CA GLY A 323 -24.47 4.72 18.52
C GLY A 323 -23.26 5.66 18.56
N LEU A 324 -22.84 6.17 17.40
CA LEU A 324 -21.71 7.09 17.22
C LEU A 324 -22.19 8.55 16.99
N GLU A 325 -23.29 8.96 17.62
CA GLU A 325 -23.96 10.25 17.36
C GLU A 325 -23.07 11.46 17.65
N GLU A 326 -22.19 11.35 18.66
CA GLU A 326 -21.22 12.42 18.93
C GLU A 326 -20.23 12.59 17.78
N LEU A 327 -19.72 11.48 17.22
CA LEU A 327 -18.80 11.52 16.08
C LEU A 327 -19.52 12.03 14.82
N THR A 328 -20.75 11.58 14.55
CA THR A 328 -21.51 12.08 13.39
C THR A 328 -21.83 13.57 13.51
N GLY A 329 -22.16 14.07 14.71
CA GLY A 329 -22.32 15.51 14.95
C GLY A 329 -21.07 16.32 14.66
N TRP A 330 -19.89 15.77 14.95
CA TRP A 330 -18.60 16.38 14.62
C TRP A 330 -18.22 16.26 13.14
N LEU A 331 -18.57 15.15 12.47
CA LEU A 331 -18.33 14.98 11.02
C LEU A 331 -19.05 16.04 10.18
N HIS A 332 -20.28 16.43 10.55
CA HIS A 332 -20.98 17.54 9.89
C HIS A 332 -20.25 18.88 9.99
N LYS A 333 -19.33 19.02 10.96
CA LYS A 333 -18.51 20.21 11.18
C LYS A 333 -17.11 20.08 10.60
N ALA A 334 -16.78 18.97 9.93
CA ALA A 334 -15.43 18.71 9.42
C ALA A 334 -14.98 19.72 8.35
N ILE A 335 -15.93 20.33 7.64
CA ILE A 335 -15.67 21.38 6.65
C ILE A 335 -15.63 22.76 7.34
N ASP A 336 -16.71 23.13 8.05
CA ASP A 336 -16.88 24.49 8.57
C ASP A 336 -16.07 24.81 9.83
N GLU A 337 -15.82 23.82 10.69
CA GLU A 337 -15.07 23.97 11.95
C GLU A 337 -13.86 23.03 11.98
N ARG A 338 -13.12 22.96 10.87
CA ARG A 338 -12.09 21.94 10.61
C ARG A 338 -11.06 21.77 11.73
N ALA A 339 -10.48 22.86 12.22
CA ALA A 339 -9.47 22.80 13.28
C ALA A 339 -10.05 22.24 14.61
N ALA A 340 -11.29 22.59 14.95
CA ALA A 340 -11.97 22.07 16.13
C ALA A 340 -12.31 20.59 15.97
N PHE A 341 -12.79 20.21 14.78
CA PHE A 341 -13.02 18.82 14.40
C PHE A 341 -11.74 17.98 14.48
N CYS A 342 -10.60 18.46 13.96
CA CYS A 342 -9.31 17.74 14.02
C CYS A 342 -8.89 17.47 15.46
N ARG A 343 -9.01 18.48 16.35
CA ARG A 343 -8.72 18.32 17.78
C ARG A 343 -9.64 17.27 18.41
N TYR A 344 -10.93 17.31 18.09
CA TYR A 344 -11.86 16.29 18.55
C TYR A 344 -11.48 14.90 18.03
N TRP A 345 -11.20 14.75 16.73
CA TRP A 345 -10.85 13.48 16.10
C TRP A 345 -9.60 12.86 16.71
N ILE A 346 -8.51 13.63 16.84
CA ILE A 346 -7.25 13.15 17.45
C ILE A 346 -7.51 12.66 18.87
N GLN A 347 -8.30 13.41 19.65
CA GLN A 347 -8.67 12.99 20.99
C GLN A 347 -9.51 11.72 20.96
N PHE A 348 -10.55 11.67 20.12
CA PHE A 348 -11.45 10.53 19.98
C PHE A 348 -10.69 9.25 19.62
N ALA A 349 -9.89 9.28 18.57
CA ALA A 349 -9.13 8.14 18.04
C ALA A 349 -8.15 7.53 19.07
N SER A 350 -7.68 8.35 20.02
CA SER A 350 -6.81 7.89 21.12
C SER A 350 -7.56 7.23 22.29
N MET A 351 -8.87 7.43 22.41
CA MET A 351 -9.66 7.01 23.58
C MET A 351 -10.30 5.64 23.41
N LYS A 352 -10.61 4.97 24.53
CA LYS A 352 -11.38 3.71 24.55
C LYS A 352 -12.69 3.75 23.75
N LYS A 353 -13.36 4.90 23.63
CA LYS A 353 -14.59 5.03 22.85
C LYS A 353 -14.37 4.71 21.36
N ALA A 354 -13.16 4.93 20.83
CA ALA A 354 -12.85 4.61 19.46
C ALA A 354 -12.63 3.11 19.19
N GLU A 355 -12.56 2.27 20.24
CA GLU A 355 -12.61 0.80 20.12
C GLU A 355 -13.88 0.36 19.37
N THR A 356 -15.00 1.05 19.58
CA THR A 356 -16.26 0.81 18.86
C THR A 356 -16.15 1.16 17.38
N LEU A 357 -15.59 2.33 17.03
CA LEU A 357 -15.40 2.72 15.64
C LEU A 357 -14.42 1.75 14.93
N TYR A 358 -13.32 1.41 15.59
CA TYR A 358 -12.36 0.44 15.08
C TYR A 358 -13.04 -0.91 14.75
N GLY A 359 -13.88 -1.41 15.65
CA GLY A 359 -14.67 -2.63 15.42
C GLY A 359 -15.60 -2.50 14.22
N VAL A 360 -16.36 -1.40 14.12
CA VAL A 360 -17.27 -1.14 12.98
C VAL A 360 -16.52 -1.11 11.65
N LEU A 361 -15.39 -0.40 11.57
CA LEU A 361 -14.60 -0.31 10.34
C LEU A 361 -13.98 -1.67 9.97
N THR A 362 -13.53 -2.44 10.97
CA THR A 362 -13.02 -3.80 10.75
C THR A 362 -14.12 -4.71 10.19
N ASP A 363 -15.30 -4.72 10.81
CA ASP A 363 -16.44 -5.54 10.36
C ASP A 363 -16.88 -5.18 8.93
N ILE A 364 -16.81 -3.89 8.57
CA ILE A 364 -17.11 -3.42 7.21
C ILE A 364 -16.08 -3.97 6.22
N LEU A 365 -14.79 -3.84 6.50
CA LEU A 365 -13.72 -4.33 5.62
C LEU A 365 -13.73 -5.86 5.50
N ASP A 366 -14.04 -6.57 6.58
CA ASP A 366 -14.24 -8.02 6.57
C ASP A 366 -15.43 -8.39 5.67
N THR A 367 -16.54 -7.64 5.76
CA THR A 367 -17.72 -7.86 4.90
C THR A 367 -17.40 -7.59 3.43
N CYS A 368 -16.66 -6.50 3.14
CA CYS A 368 -16.24 -6.13 1.78
C CYS A 368 -15.30 -7.17 1.15
N SER A 369 -14.63 -7.99 1.95
CA SER A 369 -13.63 -8.94 1.48
C SER A 369 -13.98 -10.41 1.67
N GLN A 370 -15.17 -10.70 2.21
CA GLN A 370 -15.59 -12.06 2.58
C GLN A 370 -15.62 -13.05 1.40
N TYR A 371 -15.77 -12.54 0.17
CA TYR A 371 -15.87 -13.36 -1.04
C TYR A 371 -14.53 -13.57 -1.75
N TYR A 372 -13.47 -12.88 -1.31
CA TYR A 372 -12.14 -12.95 -1.93
C TYR A 372 -11.28 -14.03 -1.30
N GLU A 373 -10.29 -14.50 -2.07
CA GLU A 373 -9.38 -15.54 -1.59
C GLU A 373 -8.41 -14.99 -0.56
N LYS A 374 -8.02 -15.81 0.40
CA LYS A 374 -6.96 -15.41 1.33
C LYS A 374 -5.66 -15.21 0.58
N ARG A 375 -5.01 -14.06 0.76
CA ARG A 375 -3.68 -13.83 0.18
C ARG A 375 -2.76 -14.95 0.61
N VAL A 376 -2.28 -15.72 -0.37
CA VAL A 376 -1.54 -16.92 -0.04
C VAL A 376 -0.10 -16.55 0.30
N LEU A 377 0.38 -17.06 1.43
CA LEU A 377 1.79 -16.94 1.81
C LEU A 377 2.71 -17.38 0.65
N PRO A 378 3.83 -16.66 0.42
CA PRO A 378 4.84 -17.06 -0.55
C PRO A 378 5.24 -18.52 -0.32
N LEU A 379 5.41 -19.30 -1.40
CA LEU A 379 5.73 -20.74 -1.33
C LEU A 379 6.94 -21.03 -0.42
N SER A 380 7.94 -20.14 -0.42
CA SER A 380 9.10 -20.18 0.46
C SER A 380 8.76 -20.06 1.94
N CYS A 381 7.76 -19.24 2.27
CA CYS A 381 7.31 -18.92 3.63
C CYS A 381 6.27 -19.92 4.18
N ARG A 382 5.51 -20.63 3.33
CA ARG A 382 4.47 -21.59 3.77
C ARG A 382 4.98 -22.65 4.73
N LYS A 383 6.20 -23.18 4.48
CA LYS A 383 6.83 -24.18 5.36
C LYS A 383 7.18 -23.61 6.74
N HIS A 384 7.41 -22.30 6.83
CA HIS A 384 7.75 -21.62 8.07
C HIS A 384 6.52 -21.26 8.89
N HIS A 385 5.40 -20.88 8.28
CA HIS A 385 4.15 -20.54 8.99
C HIS A 385 3.68 -21.66 9.93
N GLY A 386 3.61 -22.89 9.44
CA GLY A 386 3.26 -24.05 10.27
C GLY A 386 4.31 -24.39 11.34
N ALA A 387 5.58 -24.05 11.12
CA ALA A 387 6.64 -24.23 12.11
C ALA A 387 6.58 -23.16 13.21
N VAL A 388 6.40 -21.90 12.82
CA VAL A 388 6.16 -20.73 13.68
C VAL A 388 4.99 -20.99 14.62
N ARG A 389 3.82 -21.34 14.06
CA ARG A 389 2.61 -21.58 14.85
C ARG A 389 2.84 -22.67 15.89
N ARG A 390 3.51 -23.78 15.52
CA ARG A 390 3.84 -24.87 16.45
C ARG A 390 4.84 -24.43 17.52
N ALA A 391 5.92 -23.74 17.14
CA ALA A 391 6.95 -23.28 18.05
C ALA A 391 6.40 -22.30 19.10
N LEU A 392 5.61 -21.31 18.68
CA LEU A 392 4.94 -20.37 19.59
C LEU A 392 4.00 -21.12 20.56
N ASN A 393 3.15 -22.01 20.04
CA ASN A 393 2.23 -22.79 20.89
C ASN A 393 3.00 -23.61 21.93
N GLU A 394 4.05 -24.33 21.52
CA GLU A 394 4.87 -25.14 22.44
C GLU A 394 5.55 -24.29 23.52
N TYR A 395 6.15 -23.16 23.14
CA TYR A 395 6.88 -22.30 24.07
C TYR A 395 5.93 -21.69 25.11
N PHE A 396 4.82 -21.09 24.68
CA PHE A 396 3.88 -20.46 25.60
C PHE A 396 3.17 -21.48 26.51
N CYS A 397 2.82 -22.66 25.98
CA CYS A 397 2.24 -23.74 26.79
C CYS A 397 3.22 -24.23 27.87
N ARG A 398 4.52 -24.40 27.55
CA ARG A 398 5.56 -24.77 28.54
C ARG A 398 5.67 -23.75 29.67
N HIS A 399 5.37 -22.49 29.40
CA HIS A 399 5.38 -21.39 30.38
C HIS A 399 4.01 -21.12 31.03
N LYS A 400 3.07 -22.07 30.95
CA LYS A 400 1.74 -22.04 31.59
C LYS A 400 0.76 -20.97 31.05
N TRP A 401 0.96 -20.53 29.83
CA TRP A 401 -0.02 -19.69 29.15
C TRP A 401 -1.13 -20.55 28.54
N ARG A 402 -2.30 -19.95 28.37
CA ARG A 402 -3.43 -20.58 27.67
C ARG A 402 -3.83 -19.73 26.47
N GLY A 403 -4.24 -20.39 25.40
CA GLY A 403 -4.62 -19.77 24.14
C GLY A 403 -4.08 -20.58 22.97
N GLU A 404 -4.22 -20.02 21.79
CA GLU A 404 -3.61 -20.54 20.57
C GLU A 404 -3.15 -19.36 19.74
N PHE A 405 -2.09 -19.56 18.96
CA PHE A 405 -1.67 -18.56 17.99
C PHE A 405 -2.87 -18.05 17.15
N PRO A 406 -3.06 -16.73 17.02
CA PRO A 406 -2.13 -15.66 17.40
C PRO A 406 -2.35 -15.01 18.78
N TYR A 407 -3.17 -15.58 19.66
CA TYR A 407 -3.58 -14.94 20.92
C TYR A 407 -3.28 -15.80 22.15
N TYR A 408 -2.49 -15.25 23.07
CA TYR A 408 -2.16 -15.93 24.33
C TYR A 408 -2.47 -15.06 25.54
N ARG A 409 -2.91 -15.70 26.62
CA ARG A 409 -3.13 -15.06 27.91
C ARG A 409 -2.54 -15.86 29.06
N ARG A 410 -2.10 -15.15 30.08
CA ARG A 410 -1.60 -15.76 31.31
C ARG A 410 -2.74 -15.96 32.31
N VAL A 411 -2.88 -17.17 32.86
CA VAL A 411 -3.99 -17.56 33.74
C VAL A 411 -3.57 -17.73 35.21
N GLU A 412 -2.32 -17.46 35.58
CA GLU A 412 -1.88 -17.65 36.97
C GLU A 412 -2.26 -16.48 37.90
N PRO A 413 -2.88 -16.75 39.06
CA PRO A 413 -3.06 -15.78 40.13
C PRO A 413 -1.69 -15.39 40.70
N SER A 414 -1.53 -14.09 41.00
CA SER A 414 -0.33 -13.52 41.59
C SER A 414 0.07 -14.28 42.85
N SER A 415 1.24 -14.91 42.86
CA SER A 415 1.85 -15.45 44.07
C SER A 415 2.59 -14.31 44.79
N PHE A 416 2.12 -13.95 46.01
CA PHE A 416 2.70 -13.01 47.02
C PHE A 416 2.43 -11.50 46.77
N LEU A 417 2.10 -10.64 47.75
CA LEU A 417 2.66 -10.43 49.12
C LEU A 417 1.60 -10.01 50.19
N GLU A 418 1.85 -10.44 51.43
CA GLU A 418 1.22 -10.05 52.70
C GLU A 418 1.86 -8.75 53.25
N VAL A 419 1.09 -7.87 53.91
CA VAL A 419 1.32 -7.38 55.29
C VAL A 419 0.51 -6.12 55.62
N SER A 420 0.03 -6.16 56.87
CA SER A 420 -0.80 -5.27 57.68
C SER A 420 -0.19 -3.92 58.10
N ASN A 421 -1.12 -2.96 58.27
CA ASN A 421 -1.14 -1.78 59.13
C ASN A 421 -0.58 -0.42 58.66
N VAL A 422 -1.36 0.58 59.10
CA VAL A 422 -1.58 1.93 58.58
C VAL A 422 -0.70 2.96 59.28
N TYR A 423 0.04 3.76 58.52
CA TYR A 423 0.30 5.17 58.86
C TYR A 423 0.24 6.02 57.57
N LYS A 424 -0.52 7.13 57.66
CA LYS A 424 -0.97 7.95 56.52
C LYS A 424 0.11 8.96 56.08
N ARG A 425 0.66 8.75 54.88
CA ARG A 425 1.10 9.80 53.94
C ARG A 425 0.93 9.29 52.50
N MET A 426 0.29 10.08 51.64
CA MET A 426 -0.09 9.74 50.26
C MET A 426 1.14 9.54 49.35
N TYR A 427 1.23 8.39 48.66
CA TYR A 427 1.19 8.16 47.20
C TYR A 427 1.42 6.65 46.87
N THR A 428 0.66 6.14 45.89
CA THR A 428 0.87 4.96 45.00
C THR A 428 0.65 3.49 45.44
N TYR A 429 0.02 2.76 44.50
CA TYR A 429 -0.21 1.32 44.28
C TYR A 429 -0.96 0.49 45.34
N ILE A 430 -2.25 0.25 45.07
CA ILE A 430 -3.02 -0.88 45.64
C ILE A 430 -3.51 -1.71 44.47
N ASN A 431 -2.89 -2.86 44.24
CA ASN A 431 -3.34 -3.81 43.24
C ASN A 431 -4.10 -4.97 43.91
N GLU A 432 -5.30 -4.69 44.41
CA GLU A 432 -6.38 -5.70 44.56
C GLU A 432 -6.98 -6.08 43.20
N LYS A 433 -6.51 -5.46 42.12
CA LYS A 433 -7.05 -5.64 40.78
C LYS A 433 -6.34 -6.78 40.06
N GLN A 434 -7.13 -7.74 39.59
CA GLN A 434 -6.67 -8.78 38.68
C GLN A 434 -6.10 -8.12 37.42
N LYS A 435 -4.77 -8.07 37.32
CA LYS A 435 -4.07 -7.67 36.10
C LYS A 435 -3.99 -8.89 35.20
N ALA A 436 -4.69 -8.84 34.07
CA ALA A 436 -4.54 -9.84 33.03
C ALA A 436 -3.48 -9.36 32.04
N PHE A 437 -2.63 -10.29 31.59
CA PHE A 437 -1.60 -10.04 30.60
C PHE A 437 -1.92 -10.81 29.31
N TYR A 438 -1.76 -10.13 28.18
CA TYR A 438 -2.08 -10.61 26.85
C TYR A 438 -0.88 -10.45 25.92
N VAL A 439 -0.76 -11.39 24.98
CA VAL A 439 0.12 -11.27 23.83
C VAL A 439 -0.70 -11.54 22.58
N ASP A 440 -0.67 -10.57 21.66
CA ASP A 440 -1.19 -10.74 20.31
C ASP A 440 -0.02 -10.83 19.34
N PHE A 441 -0.11 -11.72 18.36
CA PHE A 441 0.83 -11.81 17.26
C PHE A 441 0.18 -11.28 15.98
N ILE A 442 0.78 -10.26 15.38
CA ILE A 442 0.33 -9.68 14.12
C ILE A 442 1.18 -10.29 13.00
N GLU A 443 0.51 -10.86 12.00
CA GLU A 443 1.15 -11.42 10.83
C GLU A 443 1.22 -10.39 9.71
N GLY A 444 2.43 -10.20 9.17
CA GLY A 444 2.66 -9.42 7.97
C GLY A 444 3.11 -10.28 6.80
N VAL A 445 2.52 -10.09 5.62
CA VAL A 445 2.84 -10.87 4.42
C VAL A 445 3.21 -9.93 3.27
N THR A 446 4.46 -10.03 2.83
CA THR A 446 4.94 -9.39 1.59
C THR A 446 5.32 -10.44 0.55
N GLU A 447 5.65 -10.01 -0.66
CA GLU A 447 5.97 -10.91 -1.78
C GLU A 447 7.08 -11.93 -1.45
N ASN A 448 8.08 -11.51 -0.66
CA ASN A 448 9.26 -12.32 -0.36
C ASN A 448 9.50 -12.53 1.14
N SER A 449 8.62 -12.03 2.02
CA SER A 449 8.83 -12.16 3.45
C SER A 449 7.53 -12.35 4.24
N TYR A 450 7.69 -13.00 5.38
CA TYR A 450 6.66 -13.17 6.37
C TYR A 450 7.16 -12.62 7.69
N SER A 451 6.50 -11.59 8.22
CA SER A 451 6.86 -10.95 9.48
C SER A 451 5.89 -11.31 10.59
N ILE A 452 6.41 -11.38 11.81
CA ILE A 452 5.60 -11.56 13.02
C ILE A 452 5.97 -10.46 13.98
N THR A 453 4.95 -9.71 14.41
CA THR A 453 5.10 -8.68 15.43
C THR A 453 4.38 -9.12 16.69
N ALA A 454 5.10 -9.19 17.80
CA ALA A 454 4.54 -9.49 19.10
C ALA A 454 4.14 -8.20 19.81
N VAL A 455 2.87 -8.09 20.16
CA VAL A 455 2.31 -7.00 20.96
C VAL A 455 1.99 -7.55 22.32
N ALA A 456 2.53 -6.93 23.37
CA ALA A 456 2.20 -7.32 24.72
C ALA A 456 1.44 -6.21 25.42
N GLY A 457 0.47 -6.60 26.24
CA GLY A 457 -0.39 -5.65 26.92
C GLY A 457 -0.89 -6.16 28.26
N TYR A 458 -1.26 -5.22 29.13
CA TYR A 458 -1.96 -5.54 30.37
C TYR A 458 -3.29 -4.81 30.46
N VAL A 459 -4.24 -5.43 31.16
CA VAL A 459 -5.53 -4.84 31.49
C VAL A 459 -5.83 -5.03 32.97
N LEU A 460 -6.14 -3.93 33.66
CA LEU A 460 -6.70 -3.94 35.00
C LEU A 460 -8.22 -4.22 34.92
N LEU A 461 -8.63 -5.45 35.19
CA LEU A 461 -10.03 -5.87 35.13
C LEU A 461 -10.88 -5.16 36.21
N LYS A 462 -12.12 -4.81 35.86
CA LYS A 462 -13.16 -4.42 36.82
C LYS A 462 -13.99 -5.63 37.22
N ASP A 463 -14.70 -5.52 38.34
CA ASP A 463 -15.67 -6.53 38.77
C ASP A 463 -16.69 -6.81 37.66
N GLY A 464 -16.83 -8.09 37.31
CA GLY A 464 -17.72 -8.54 36.23
C GLY A 464 -17.14 -8.51 34.81
N GLU A 465 -15.97 -7.91 34.58
CA GLU A 465 -15.30 -7.96 33.28
C GLU A 465 -14.58 -9.31 33.09
N SER A 466 -14.77 -9.94 31.93
CA SER A 466 -14.09 -11.19 31.58
C SER A 466 -12.74 -10.92 30.93
N ALA A 467 -11.69 -11.60 31.43
CA ALA A 467 -10.38 -11.61 30.82
C ALA A 467 -10.31 -12.29 29.44
N ARG A 468 -11.43 -12.77 28.89
CA ARG A 468 -11.49 -13.34 27.53
C ARG A 468 -11.84 -12.29 26.49
N ASP A 469 -12.40 -11.16 26.93
CA ASP A 469 -13.00 -10.17 26.06
C ASP A 469 -11.96 -9.11 25.63
N TYR A 470 -10.71 -9.28 26.09
CA TYR A 470 -9.61 -8.36 25.88
C TYR A 470 -8.50 -8.98 25.05
N ARG A 471 -7.92 -8.14 24.19
CA ARG A 471 -6.70 -8.40 23.42
C ARG A 471 -5.60 -7.42 23.85
N ALA A 472 -4.35 -7.73 23.54
CA ALA A 472 -3.25 -6.80 23.78
C ALA A 472 -3.47 -5.48 23.01
N LEU A 473 -3.99 -5.52 21.78
CA LEU A 473 -4.26 -4.32 20.99
C LEU A 473 -5.18 -3.30 21.70
N ASN A 474 -6.10 -3.75 22.54
CA ASN A 474 -7.03 -2.87 23.25
C ASN A 474 -6.33 -1.94 24.25
N GLY A 475 -5.05 -2.20 24.59
CA GLY A 475 -4.26 -1.35 25.47
C GLY A 475 -3.63 -0.12 24.79
N TYR A 476 -3.72 -0.01 23.45
CA TYR A 476 -3.36 1.22 22.74
C TYR A 476 -4.43 2.31 22.84
N PHE A 477 -5.67 1.96 23.19
CA PHE A 477 -6.72 2.94 23.46
C PHE A 477 -6.67 3.42 24.91
N LEU A 478 -6.53 4.72 25.13
CA LEU A 478 -6.43 5.35 26.44
C LEU A 478 -7.70 5.09 27.28
N ASP A 479 -7.50 4.46 28.45
CA ASP A 479 -8.53 4.20 29.47
C ASP A 479 -7.99 4.54 30.87
N GLY A 480 -7.57 5.80 31.07
CA GLY A 480 -7.14 6.31 32.38
C GLY A 480 -6.00 5.53 33.04
N GLY A 481 -5.08 4.98 32.25
CA GLY A 481 -3.93 4.18 32.72
C GLY A 481 -4.26 2.75 33.14
N ARG A 482 -5.51 2.28 32.94
CA ARG A 482 -5.91 0.88 33.24
C ARG A 482 -5.32 -0.15 32.30
N ARG A 483 -4.99 0.29 31.09
CA ARG A 483 -4.47 -0.53 30.01
C ARG A 483 -3.19 0.10 29.48
N ASN A 484 -2.29 -0.73 29.01
CA ASN A 484 -1.11 -0.30 28.30
C ASN A 484 -0.63 -1.47 27.44
N SER A 485 -0.14 -1.13 26.25
CA SER A 485 0.41 -2.07 25.30
C SER A 485 1.54 -1.43 24.52
N HIS A 486 2.46 -2.27 24.09
CA HIS A 486 3.61 -1.87 23.28
C HIS A 486 4.11 -3.11 22.53
N ILE A 487 4.91 -2.88 21.49
CA ILE A 487 5.55 -3.95 20.73
C ILE A 487 6.75 -4.43 21.52
N VAL A 488 6.91 -5.75 21.58
CA VAL A 488 7.91 -6.41 22.43
C VAL A 488 8.93 -7.20 21.63
N GLY A 489 8.67 -7.37 20.35
CA GLY A 489 9.57 -8.02 19.42
C GLY A 489 8.96 -8.12 18.04
N GLN A 490 9.82 -8.15 17.04
CA GLN A 490 9.47 -8.30 15.64
C GLN A 490 10.50 -9.23 14.99
N ILE A 491 10.04 -10.16 14.16
CA ILE A 491 10.91 -10.96 13.31
C ILE A 491 10.42 -10.94 11.87
N THR A 492 11.36 -11.06 10.95
CA THR A 492 11.08 -11.17 9.51
C THR A 492 11.74 -12.43 8.97
N ILE A 493 10.95 -13.30 8.35
CA ILE A 493 11.36 -14.56 7.76
C ILE A 493 11.36 -14.37 6.24
N ASN A 494 12.50 -14.65 5.60
CA ASN A 494 12.62 -14.62 4.14
C ASN A 494 12.90 -16.02 3.57
N ASP A 495 12.88 -16.11 2.25
CA ASP A 495 13.05 -17.33 1.48
C ASP A 495 14.43 -17.98 1.58
N MET A 496 15.45 -17.20 1.94
CA MET A 496 16.83 -17.64 2.12
C MET A 496 17.09 -18.29 3.49
N MET A 497 16.16 -18.17 4.44
CA MET A 497 16.31 -18.75 5.77
C MET A 497 15.97 -20.25 5.78
N ASN A 498 16.78 -21.02 6.51
CA ASN A 498 16.48 -22.42 6.83
C ASN A 498 15.63 -22.53 8.10
N ALA A 499 15.13 -23.74 8.40
CA ALA A 499 14.24 -23.97 9.54
C ALA A 499 14.91 -23.66 10.89
N ASP A 500 16.20 -23.97 11.05
CA ASP A 500 16.92 -23.75 12.30
C ASP A 500 17.11 -22.26 12.58
N GLN A 501 17.43 -21.47 11.55
CA GLN A 501 17.52 -20.00 11.64
C GLN A 501 16.19 -19.37 12.06
N VAL A 502 15.08 -19.85 11.51
CA VAL A 502 13.75 -19.37 11.90
C VAL A 502 13.43 -19.73 13.36
N ILE A 503 13.79 -20.94 13.80
CA ILE A 503 13.60 -21.37 15.20
C ILE A 503 14.45 -20.52 16.15
N GLU A 504 15.68 -20.17 15.78
CA GLU A 504 16.56 -19.32 16.58
C GLU A 504 16.02 -17.89 16.73
N LEU A 505 15.54 -17.29 15.64
CA LEU A 505 14.87 -15.98 15.67
C LEU A 505 13.63 -15.98 16.57
N LEU A 506 12.78 -17.01 16.43
CA LEU A 506 11.62 -17.18 17.29
C LEU A 506 12.02 -17.32 18.76
N ASN A 507 13.04 -18.13 19.06
CA ASN A 507 13.51 -18.31 20.43
C ASN A 507 14.02 -17.01 21.04
N THR A 508 14.71 -16.18 20.25
CA THR A 508 15.18 -14.86 20.69
C THR A 508 14.02 -13.94 21.02
N MET A 509 13.07 -13.79 20.09
CA MET A 509 11.86 -12.99 20.32
C MET A 509 11.09 -13.47 21.57
N MET A 510 10.95 -14.79 21.74
CA MET A 510 10.29 -15.37 22.91
C MET A 510 11.04 -15.11 24.22
N GLN A 511 12.37 -15.08 24.21
CA GLN A 511 13.15 -14.70 25.39
C GLN A 511 12.95 -13.22 25.75
N ASP A 512 12.90 -12.33 24.77
CA ASP A 512 12.66 -10.90 25.01
C ASP A 512 11.27 -10.65 25.59
N ILE A 513 10.25 -11.30 24.99
CA ILE A 513 8.89 -11.35 25.50
C ILE A 513 8.88 -11.81 26.98
N MET A 514 9.54 -12.93 27.30
CA MET A 514 9.59 -13.47 28.66
C MET A 514 10.39 -12.59 29.64
N ARG A 515 11.44 -11.92 29.16
CA ARG A 515 12.25 -11.00 29.97
C ARG A 515 11.40 -9.82 30.41
N GLU A 516 10.62 -9.25 29.51
CA GLU A 516 9.71 -8.17 29.87
C GLU A 516 8.67 -8.62 30.90
N PHE A 517 8.16 -9.86 30.75
CA PHE A 517 7.23 -10.43 31.72
C PHE A 517 7.86 -10.61 33.11
N ALA A 518 9.16 -10.93 33.16
CA ALA A 518 9.89 -11.08 34.42
C ALA A 518 10.14 -9.72 35.09
N GLN A 519 10.44 -8.67 34.32
CA GLN A 519 10.64 -7.31 34.84
C GLN A 519 9.35 -6.74 35.45
N LYS A 520 8.19 -6.97 34.84
CA LYS A 520 6.89 -6.52 35.38
C LYS A 520 6.36 -7.34 36.57
N ARG A 521 7.09 -8.39 37.01
CA ARG A 521 6.82 -9.12 38.27
C ARG A 521 7.53 -8.51 39.49
N GLN A 522 8.59 -7.73 39.26
CA GLN A 522 9.31 -6.96 40.30
C GLN A 522 8.64 -5.61 40.49
#